data_AF-A0A354HHD7-F1
#
_entry.id   AF-A0A354HHD7-F1
#
_cell.length_a   1.000
_cell.length_b   1.000
_cell.length_c   1.000
_cell.angle_alpha   90.00
_cell.angle_beta   90.00
_cell.angle_gamma   90.00
#
_symmetry.space_group_name_H-M   'P 1'
#
loop_
_entity.id
_entity.type
_entity.pdbx_description
1 polymer ?
#
loop_
_entity_poly.entity_id
_entity_poly.type
_entity_poly.pdbx_seq_one_letter_code
_entity_poly.pdbx_strand_id
1 'polypeptide(L)'
;NDSFTLTIPGIAGIILAVGMGVDANVITNERIKEELAAGKTIDGALYIGFKRAFSAIFDGNITMLIIAVILMGAFGTPDSWASIILTPIFTWFGVSTAGSIYAFGYTLAVGVVLNFLFGILTTRLMTMSISRFKAFRNPALYGGKKKEVQTNGK
;
A
#
# COMPACT_ATOMS: atom_id res chain seq x y z
N ASN A 1 1.31 -28.65 -20.60
CA ASN A 1 0.44 -28.29 -19.46
C ASN A 1 1.33 -27.81 -18.34
N ASP A 2 1.73 -26.55 -18.39
CA ASP A 2 2.52 -25.94 -17.31
C ASP A 2 1.56 -25.50 -16.22
N SER A 3 1.24 -26.42 -15.31
CA SER A 3 0.46 -26.12 -14.12
C SER A 3 1.32 -25.29 -13.17
N PHE A 4 1.05 -23.99 -13.10
CA PHE A 4 1.62 -23.11 -12.07
C PHE A 4 1.13 -23.58 -10.69
N THR A 5 2.01 -24.20 -9.92
CA THR A 5 1.69 -24.65 -8.55
C THR A 5 1.71 -23.47 -7.60
N LEU A 6 0.53 -23.08 -7.11
CA LEU A 6 0.41 -22.06 -6.07
C LEU A 6 0.78 -22.66 -4.70
N THR A 7 1.87 -22.17 -4.10
CA THR A 7 2.37 -22.69 -2.81
C THR A 7 1.74 -21.94 -1.62
N ILE A 8 1.63 -22.59 -0.45
CA ILE A 8 1.11 -21.95 0.77
C ILE A 8 1.85 -20.63 1.08
N PRO A 9 3.19 -20.57 0.98
CA PRO A 9 3.89 -19.29 1.13
C PRO A 9 3.55 -18.31 0.01
N GLY A 10 3.40 -18.74 -1.24
CA GLY A 10 2.94 -17.86 -2.32
C GLY A 10 1.56 -17.22 -2.05
N ILE A 11 0.63 -17.98 -1.47
CA ILE A 11 -0.69 -17.47 -1.04
C ILE A 11 -0.53 -16.44 0.08
N ALA A 12 0.35 -16.70 1.05
CA ALA A 12 0.64 -15.74 2.11
C ALA A 12 1.19 -14.41 1.55
N GLY A 13 2.01 -14.47 0.49
CA GLY A 13 2.55 -13.29 -0.19
C GLY A 13 1.44 -12.44 -0.83
N ILE A 14 0.46 -13.10 -1.45
CA ILE A 14 -0.72 -12.45 -2.02
C ILE A 14 -1.57 -11.79 -0.92
N ILE A 15 -1.88 -12.52 0.15
CA ILE A 15 -2.68 -11.98 1.27
C ILE A 15 -2.01 -10.76 1.88
N LEU A 16 -0.69 -10.82 2.09
CA LEU A 16 0.09 -9.72 2.64
C LEU A 16 0.02 -8.48 1.74
N ALA A 17 0.24 -8.66 0.42
CA ALA A 17 0.15 -7.56 -0.54
C ALA A 17 -1.24 -6.91 -0.56
N VAL A 18 -2.30 -7.70 -0.44
CA VAL A 18 -3.69 -7.20 -0.33
C VAL A 18 -3.90 -6.44 0.98
N GLY A 19 -3.44 -6.98 2.12
CA GLY A 19 -3.56 -6.34 3.42
C GLY A 19 -2.93 -4.95 3.47
N MET A 20 -1.72 -4.80 2.91
CA MET A 20 -1.03 -3.52 2.80
C MET A 20 -1.77 -2.53 1.88
N GLY A 21 -2.41 -3.03 0.81
CA GLY A 21 -3.24 -2.20 -0.07
C GLY A 21 -4.51 -1.70 0.62
N VAL A 22 -5.13 -2.50 1.47
CA VAL A 22 -6.32 -2.09 2.24
C VAL A 22 -5.94 -1.14 3.38
N ASP A 23 -4.82 -1.35 4.06
CA ASP A 23 -4.30 -0.47 5.12
C ASP A 23 -4.08 0.96 4.61
N ALA A 24 -3.43 1.10 3.44
CA ALA A 24 -3.25 2.36 2.74
C ALA A 24 -4.56 3.15 2.53
N ASN A 25 -5.63 2.45 2.15
CA ASN A 25 -6.94 3.07 1.92
C ASN A 25 -7.61 3.52 3.23
N VAL A 26 -7.49 2.71 4.29
CA VAL A 26 -8.04 3.06 5.61
C VAL A 26 -7.33 4.29 6.18
N ILE A 27 -6.00 4.33 6.14
CA ILE A 27 -5.19 5.47 6.61
C ILE A 27 -5.56 6.76 5.87
N THR A 28 -5.74 6.68 4.54
CA THR A 28 -6.13 7.85 3.73
C THR A 28 -7.49 8.39 4.14
N ASN A 29 -8.47 7.50 4.32
CA ASN A 29 -9.83 7.88 4.71
C ASN A 29 -9.85 8.49 6.13
N GLU A 30 -9.07 7.94 7.05
CA GLU A 30 -8.95 8.46 8.41
C GLU A 30 -8.35 9.86 8.42
N ARG A 31 -7.26 10.10 7.67
CA ARG A 31 -6.65 11.44 7.56
C ARG A 31 -7.57 12.48 6.93
N ILE A 32 -8.34 12.10 5.91
CA ILE A 32 -9.34 13.00 5.32
C ILE A 32 -10.41 13.33 6.37
N LYS A 33 -10.90 12.33 7.11
CA LYS A 33 -11.90 12.51 8.16
C LYS A 33 -11.40 13.39 9.31
N GLU A 34 -10.14 13.25 9.72
CA GLU A 34 -9.49 14.11 10.72
C GLU A 34 -9.43 15.58 10.26
N GLU A 35 -8.98 15.85 9.04
CA GLU A 35 -8.89 17.23 8.52
C GLU A 35 -10.29 17.85 8.32
N LEU A 36 -11.29 17.06 7.93
CA LEU A 36 -12.69 17.50 7.89
C LEU A 36 -13.24 17.81 9.30
N ALA A 37 -12.93 16.97 10.30
CA ALA A 37 -13.31 17.21 11.69
C ALA A 37 -12.63 18.46 12.27
N ALA A 38 -11.42 18.79 11.82
CA ALA A 38 -10.71 20.03 12.14
C ALA A 38 -11.31 21.28 11.45
N GLY A 39 -12.41 21.14 10.70
CA GLY A 39 -13.15 22.25 10.10
C GLY A 39 -12.57 22.77 8.78
N LYS A 40 -11.61 22.05 8.17
CA LYS A 40 -11.09 22.38 6.84
C LYS A 40 -12.18 22.24 5.77
N THR A 41 -12.04 23.00 4.69
CA THR A 41 -12.86 22.81 3.49
C THR A 41 -12.60 21.42 2.90
N ILE A 42 -13.58 20.84 2.19
CA ILE A 42 -13.45 19.52 1.57
C ILE A 42 -12.21 19.43 0.68
N ASP A 43 -12.00 20.45 -0.16
CA ASP A 43 -10.84 20.52 -1.05
C ASP A 43 -9.52 20.58 -0.27
N GLY A 44 -9.50 21.33 0.84
CA GLY A 44 -8.33 21.44 1.72
C GLY A 44 -8.03 20.15 2.49
N ALA A 45 -9.07 19.49 3.01
CA ALA A 45 -8.95 18.22 3.72
C ALA A 45 -8.50 17.08 2.79
N LEU A 46 -9.04 17.01 1.58
CA LEU A 46 -8.61 16.05 0.56
C LEU A 46 -7.16 16.29 0.17
N TYR A 47 -6.78 17.54 -0.14
CA TYR A 47 -5.41 17.85 -0.55
C TYR A 47 -4.38 17.51 0.54
N ILE A 48 -4.65 17.89 1.78
CA ILE A 48 -3.74 17.63 2.92
C ILE A 48 -3.73 16.14 3.28
N GLY A 49 -4.90 15.51 3.34
CA GLY A 49 -5.07 14.08 3.62
C GLY A 49 -4.35 13.21 2.60
N PHE A 50 -4.56 13.46 1.30
CA PHE A 50 -3.85 12.74 0.24
C PHE A 50 -2.35 13.00 0.27
N LYS A 51 -1.89 14.23 0.51
CA LYS A 51 -0.44 14.53 0.56
C LYS A 51 0.26 13.72 1.65
N ARG A 52 -0.33 13.65 2.85
CA ARG A 52 0.24 12.90 3.99
C ARG A 52 0.13 11.40 3.80
N ALA A 53 -1.05 10.91 3.40
CA ALA A 53 -1.28 9.49 3.17
C ALA A 53 -0.40 8.96 2.03
N PHE A 54 -0.18 9.74 0.98
CA PHE A 54 0.70 9.35 -0.12
C PHE A 54 2.13 9.04 0.34
N SER A 55 2.70 9.85 1.25
CA SER A 55 4.05 9.59 1.79
C SER A 55 4.07 8.29 2.60
N ALA A 56 3.06 8.07 3.44
CA ALA A 56 2.96 6.85 4.25
C ALA A 56 2.80 5.59 3.38
N ILE A 57 1.98 5.65 2.34
CA ILE A 57 1.78 4.54 1.38
C ILE A 57 3.06 4.26 0.59
N PHE A 58 3.77 5.31 0.19
CA PHE A 58 5.03 5.19 -0.54
C PHE A 58 6.11 4.50 0.31
N ASP A 59 6.28 4.92 1.55
CA ASP A 59 7.25 4.33 2.48
C ASP A 59 6.88 2.87 2.83
N GLY A 60 5.58 2.58 2.99
CA GLY A 60 5.08 1.23 3.19
C GLY A 60 5.44 0.31 2.02
N ASN A 61 5.17 0.72 0.78
CA ASN A 61 5.50 -0.07 -0.40
C ASN A 61 7.02 -0.24 -0.62
N ILE A 62 7.84 0.77 -0.28
CA ILE A 62 9.31 0.66 -0.33
C ILE A 62 9.79 -0.39 0.67
N THR A 63 9.28 -0.37 1.90
CA THR A 63 9.64 -1.36 2.93
C THR A 63 9.32 -2.78 2.44
N MET A 64 8.16 -2.96 1.81
CA MET A 64 7.76 -4.24 1.25
C MET A 64 8.64 -4.70 0.08
N LEU A 65 9.10 -3.78 -0.77
CA LEU A 65 10.05 -4.07 -1.84
C LEU A 65 11.39 -4.52 -1.28
N ILE A 66 11.89 -3.87 -0.23
CA ILE A 66 13.12 -4.24 0.46
C ILE A 66 12.99 -5.66 1.04
N ILE A 67 11.87 -5.97 1.71
CA ILE A 67 11.60 -7.31 2.24
C ILE A 67 11.60 -8.36 1.12
N ALA A 68 10.93 -8.07 0.00
CA ALA A 68 10.88 -8.99 -1.14
C ALA A 68 12.29 -9.22 -1.74
N VAL A 69 13.10 -8.17 -1.89
CA VAL A 69 14.49 -8.27 -2.37
C VAL A 69 15.36 -9.07 -1.39
N ILE A 70 15.21 -8.88 -0.08
CA ILE A 70 15.94 -9.64 0.93
C ILE A 70 15.56 -11.13 0.85
N LEU A 71 14.27 -11.44 0.76
CA LEU A 71 13.79 -12.82 0.68
C LEU A 71 14.23 -13.51 -0.62
N MET A 72 14.14 -12.81 -1.75
CA MET A 72 14.60 -13.33 -3.04
C MET A 72 16.13 -13.41 -3.12
N GLY A 73 16.87 -12.50 -2.46
CA GLY A 73 18.34 -12.54 -2.42
C GLY A 73 18.87 -13.62 -1.49
N ALA A 74 18.23 -13.84 -0.35
CA ALA A 74 18.63 -14.84 0.64
C ALA A 74 18.27 -16.28 0.24
N PHE A 75 17.18 -16.48 -0.49
CA PHE A 75 16.64 -17.81 -0.82
C PHE A 75 16.46 -18.06 -2.33
N GLY A 76 16.83 -17.11 -3.20
CA GLY A 76 16.79 -17.23 -4.65
C GLY A 76 18.13 -17.62 -5.28
N THR A 77 18.30 -17.29 -6.57
CA THR A 77 19.48 -17.70 -7.34
C THR A 77 20.78 -17.12 -6.75
N PRO A 78 21.84 -17.94 -6.56
CA PRO A 78 23.09 -17.53 -5.91
C PRO A 78 23.80 -16.34 -6.57
N ASP A 79 23.51 -16.02 -7.83
CA ASP A 79 24.27 -15.04 -8.64
C ASP A 79 23.86 -13.57 -8.41
N SER A 80 22.86 -13.29 -7.57
CA SER A 80 22.47 -11.92 -7.26
C SER A 80 23.40 -11.29 -6.22
N TRP A 81 23.90 -10.08 -6.47
CA TRP A 81 24.73 -9.32 -5.52
C TRP A 81 24.16 -9.24 -4.09
N ALA A 82 22.83 -9.27 -3.94
CA ALA A 82 22.14 -9.31 -2.66
C ALA A 82 22.33 -10.63 -1.88
N SER A 83 22.50 -11.77 -2.56
CA SER A 83 22.73 -13.07 -1.92
C SER A 83 24.08 -13.09 -1.18
N ILE A 84 25.10 -12.44 -1.75
CA ILE A 84 26.47 -12.39 -1.24
C ILE A 84 26.54 -11.58 0.07
N ILE A 85 25.74 -10.53 0.18
CA ILE A 85 25.69 -9.67 1.38
C ILE A 85 24.86 -10.32 2.48
N LEU A 86 23.80 -11.04 2.11
CA LEU A 86 22.82 -11.58 3.07
C LEU A 86 23.18 -12.98 3.58
N THR A 87 23.88 -13.79 2.78
CA THR A 87 24.34 -15.14 3.16
C THR A 87 24.95 -15.27 4.56
N PRO A 88 25.85 -14.41 5.06
CA PRO A 88 26.42 -14.56 6.41
C PRO A 88 25.40 -14.44 7.55
N ILE A 89 24.29 -13.72 7.33
CA ILE A 89 23.21 -13.59 8.32
C ILE A 89 22.26 -14.79 8.20
N PHE A 90 21.96 -15.25 6.98
CA PHE A 90 21.01 -16.34 6.75
C PHE A 90 21.58 -17.74 7.00
N THR A 91 22.91 -17.92 6.95
CA THR A 91 23.56 -19.18 7.36
C THR A 91 23.33 -19.49 8.85
N TRP A 92 23.15 -18.47 9.68
CA TRP A 92 22.74 -18.62 11.09
C TRP A 92 21.29 -19.13 11.25
N PHE A 93 20.44 -18.97 10.23
CA PHE A 93 19.04 -19.36 10.29
C PHE A 93 18.74 -20.78 9.78
N GLY A 94 19.76 -21.55 9.36
CA GLY A 94 19.57 -22.90 8.82
C GLY A 94 18.91 -22.87 7.45
N VAL A 95 19.53 -23.51 6.45
CA VAL A 95 19.07 -23.51 5.06
C VAL A 95 17.74 -24.25 4.89
N SER A 96 16.63 -23.57 5.18
CA SER A 96 15.28 -24.14 5.08
C SER A 96 14.67 -23.81 3.72
N THR A 97 14.40 -24.86 2.94
CA THR A 97 13.42 -24.92 1.84
C THR A 97 13.44 -23.74 0.84
N ALA A 98 14.54 -23.59 0.11
CA ALA A 98 14.79 -22.51 -0.86
C ALA A 98 13.60 -22.22 -1.82
N GLY A 99 12.88 -23.25 -2.28
CA GLY A 99 11.79 -23.06 -3.25
C GLY A 99 10.53 -22.38 -2.70
N SER A 100 10.20 -22.58 -1.42
CA SER A 100 8.93 -22.10 -0.87
C SER A 100 9.03 -20.65 -0.38
N ILE A 101 10.17 -20.25 0.19
CA ILE A 101 10.46 -18.88 0.62
C ILE A 101 10.68 -17.97 -0.60
N TYR A 102 11.34 -18.48 -1.64
CA TYR A 102 11.47 -17.77 -2.91
C TYR A 102 10.11 -17.47 -3.55
N ALA A 103 9.17 -18.43 -3.53
CA ALA A 103 7.81 -18.23 -4.05
C ALA A 103 7.03 -17.16 -3.27
N PHE A 104 7.22 -17.08 -1.95
CA PHE A 104 6.69 -15.98 -1.13
C PHE A 104 7.30 -14.64 -1.51
N GLY A 105 8.63 -14.56 -1.61
CA GLY A 105 9.33 -13.34 -2.03
C GLY A 105 8.89 -12.84 -3.41
N TYR A 106 8.74 -13.75 -4.38
CA TYR A 106 8.31 -13.42 -5.74
C TYR A 106 6.86 -12.91 -5.79
N THR A 107 5.92 -13.62 -5.17
CA THR A 107 4.51 -13.20 -5.12
C THR A 107 4.34 -11.89 -4.37
N LEU A 108 5.13 -11.67 -3.32
CA LEU A 108 5.19 -10.41 -2.60
C LEU A 108 5.72 -9.28 -3.51
N ALA A 109 6.84 -9.48 -4.21
CA ALA A 109 7.42 -8.48 -5.12
C ALA A 109 6.43 -8.05 -6.19
N VAL A 110 5.76 -9.03 -6.84
CA VAL A 110 4.73 -8.75 -7.85
C VAL A 110 3.57 -7.97 -7.25
N GLY A 111 3.08 -8.37 -6.08
CA GLY A 111 2.01 -7.67 -5.37
C GLY A 111 2.36 -6.23 -5.01
N VAL A 112 3.59 -5.98 -4.56
CA VAL A 112 4.10 -4.64 -4.22
C VAL A 112 4.24 -3.78 -5.46
N VAL A 113 4.78 -4.31 -6.57
CA VAL A 113 4.91 -3.56 -7.82
C VAL A 113 3.54 -3.16 -8.36
N LEU A 114 2.57 -4.08 -8.32
CA LEU A 114 1.19 -3.78 -8.71
C LEU A 114 0.57 -2.72 -7.78
N ASN A 115 0.73 -2.87 -6.46
CA ASN A 115 0.23 -1.88 -5.49
C ASN A 115 0.89 -0.51 -5.69
N PHE A 116 2.19 -0.47 -5.98
CA PHE A 116 2.90 0.77 -6.26
C PHE A 116 2.38 1.44 -7.54
N LEU A 117 2.19 0.68 -8.63
CA LEU A 117 1.69 1.23 -9.90
C LEU A 117 0.23 1.73 -9.78
N PHE A 118 -0.67 0.92 -9.25
CA PHE A 118 -2.08 1.29 -9.14
C PHE A 118 -2.33 2.30 -8.00
N GLY A 119 -1.64 2.13 -6.87
CA GLY A 119 -1.80 2.95 -5.68
C GLY A 119 -1.20 4.35 -5.80
N ILE A 120 -0.03 4.51 -6.44
CA ILE A 120 0.64 5.82 -6.56
C ILE A 120 0.37 6.49 -7.91
N LEU A 121 0.55 5.77 -9.02
CA LEU A 121 0.44 6.34 -10.37
C LEU A 121 -1.02 6.48 -10.80
N THR A 122 -1.80 5.40 -10.69
CA THR A 122 -3.21 5.42 -11.12
C THR A 122 -4.07 6.26 -10.20
N THR A 123 -3.93 6.15 -8.88
CA THR A 123 -4.71 6.97 -7.93
C THR A 123 -4.47 8.46 -8.12
N ARG A 124 -3.22 8.91 -8.32
CA ARG A 124 -2.95 10.34 -8.57
C ARG A 124 -3.60 10.81 -9.87
N LEU A 125 -3.38 10.09 -10.96
CA LEU A 125 -3.92 10.48 -12.28
C LEU A 125 -5.45 10.46 -12.28
N MET A 126 -6.06 9.44 -11.68
CA MET A 126 -7.50 9.28 -11.62
C MET A 126 -8.15 10.31 -10.68
N THR A 127 -7.61 10.54 -9.48
CA THR A 127 -8.17 11.54 -8.54
C THR A 127 -8.04 12.96 -9.07
N MET A 128 -6.95 13.28 -9.78
CA MET A 128 -6.75 14.59 -10.41
C MET A 128 -7.66 14.79 -11.64
N SER A 129 -8.03 13.70 -12.32
CA SER A 129 -9.01 13.72 -13.42
C SER A 129 -10.46 13.82 -12.91
N ILE A 130 -10.80 13.09 -11.84
CA ILE A 130 -12.16 13.00 -11.28
C ILE A 130 -12.55 14.24 -10.48
N SER A 131 -11.62 14.90 -9.79
CA SER A 131 -11.92 16.11 -8.99
C SER A 131 -12.40 17.31 -9.83
N ARG A 132 -12.30 17.25 -11.17
CA ARG A 132 -12.92 18.24 -12.08
C ARG A 132 -14.45 18.16 -12.13
N PHE A 133 -15.08 17.09 -11.66
CA PHE A 133 -16.54 16.93 -11.75
C PHE A 133 -17.28 17.37 -10.49
N LYS A 134 -18.30 18.23 -10.67
CA LYS A 134 -19.15 18.77 -9.58
C LYS A 134 -19.91 17.70 -8.77
N ALA A 135 -20.09 16.49 -9.29
CA ALA A 135 -20.85 15.41 -8.65
C ALA A 135 -20.19 14.85 -7.37
N PHE A 136 -18.87 14.98 -7.22
CA PHE A 136 -18.13 14.45 -6.07
C PHE A 136 -17.89 15.48 -4.95
N ARG A 137 -18.54 16.65 -4.99
CA ARG A 137 -18.37 17.72 -3.98
C ARG A 137 -19.26 17.62 -2.74
N ASN A 138 -19.82 16.44 -2.41
CA ASN A 138 -20.73 16.31 -1.28
C ASN A 138 -20.00 15.91 0.02
N PRO A 139 -20.01 16.74 1.09
CA PRO A 139 -19.33 16.45 2.36
C PRO A 139 -19.81 15.17 3.06
N ALA A 140 -21.05 14.76 2.82
CA ALA A 140 -21.60 13.52 3.36
C ALA A 140 -20.94 12.25 2.79
N LEU A 141 -20.33 12.33 1.60
CA LEU A 141 -19.68 11.19 0.94
C LEU A 141 -18.32 10.84 1.57
N TYR A 142 -17.67 11.82 2.20
CA TYR A 142 -16.34 11.69 2.82
C TYR A 142 -16.41 11.54 4.34
N GLY A 143 -17.59 11.18 4.89
CA GLY A 143 -17.77 10.98 6.33
C GLY A 143 -17.81 12.27 7.15
N GLY A 144 -17.90 13.44 6.51
CA GLY A 144 -18.17 14.71 7.20
C GLY A 144 -19.61 14.73 7.70
N LYS A 145 -19.81 14.86 9.01
CA LYS A 145 -21.15 15.16 9.55
C LYS A 145 -21.63 16.47 8.92
N LYS A 146 -22.86 16.47 8.39
CA LYS A 146 -23.57 17.69 7.97
C LYS A 146 -23.36 18.72 9.08
N LYS A 147 -22.82 19.90 8.74
CA LYS A 147 -22.98 21.05 9.63
C LYS A 147 -24.49 21.22 9.77
N GLU A 148 -25.02 20.84 10.93
CA GLU A 148 -26.25 21.47 11.40
C GLU A 148 -25.94 22.96 11.38
N VAL A 149 -26.68 23.66 10.53
CA VAL A 149 -26.77 25.11 10.58
C VAL A 149 -27.23 25.40 11.99
N GLN A 150 -26.32 25.88 12.85
CA GLN A 150 -26.70 26.60 14.04
C GLN A 150 -27.44 27.86 13.56
N THR A 151 -28.74 27.70 13.31
CA THR A 151 -29.68 28.79 13.22
C THR A 151 -29.74 29.40 14.62
N ASN A 152 -28.99 30.48 14.77
CA ASN A 152 -29.33 31.67 15.54
C ASN A 152 -30.34 31.47 16.70
N GLY A 153 -29.83 31.35 17.93
CA GLY A 153 -30.56 31.71 19.14
C GLY A 153 -30.07 33.08 19.60
N LYS A 154 -30.96 34.07 19.50
CA LYS A 154 -30.81 35.43 20.03
C LYS A 154 -30.52 35.44 21.52
#